data_AF-W2X9L0-F1
#
_entry.id   AF-W2X9L0-F1
#
_cell.length_a   1.000
_cell.length_b   1.000
_cell.length_c   1.000
_cell.angle_alpha   90.00
_cell.angle_beta   90.00
_cell.angle_gamma   90.00
#
_symmetry.space_group_name_H-M   'P 1'
#
loop_
_entity.id
_entity.type
_entity.pdbx_description
1 polymer ?
#
loop_
_entity_poly.entity_id
_entity_poly.type
_entity_poly.pdbx_seq_one_letter_code
_entity_poly.pdbx_strand_id
1 'polypeptide(L)'
;MEWSGDALGVYFAHQKNDQEGRRPRDPRHIYTNPLRPAICPVLALAIFWATSPFDGSDRLFPGSNQYERFRKCLQQLFDRDCVAEELHRRGVDRDELGTHSMRKGAVTYCASASTACPSSTAVHLRAGWSLGGVQNTYLRYESAGDMHVGRTVSGLPPDSHEFAVLPPHFEERDETIENAIDCAFPGMPANLTYIGEFCLASLVYHEPYLRLNIPKCHPLFEPPLFQHPTLLSDLLAKLRGIKDRTGRLHATGVPPYVAILGKMKGLLEATLQTVEHIGAARASTVKEIMSELEKRAIGAGTVTFEGLDLALKRCLDTVGVMDLVNKLNTTPVQTTCQLVEGETPVIPSFFWGGRFRRVPQEFQLPDCSVATLLVMWRCGNATKKIPPLRMLDGLDMPNRNMQKRLSDIRYLMSSVEAEARRIGMWPARQNVEEAVKTFSACVSVRAVPHLTAKNRKRRQGQLSWKTVVALMRRHQK
;
A
#
# COMPACT_ATOMS: atom_id res chain seq x y z
N MET A 1 19.04 8.25 -5.61
CA MET A 1 17.93 7.46 -6.18
C MET A 1 17.00 8.44 -6.84
N GLU A 2 16.39 8.07 -7.95
CA GLU A 2 15.45 8.91 -8.68
C GLU A 2 14.43 8.05 -9.41
N TRP A 3 13.30 8.61 -9.76
CA TRP A 3 12.33 7.94 -10.63
C TRP A 3 12.54 8.40 -12.08
N SER A 4 12.65 7.46 -13.02
CA SER A 4 12.83 7.75 -14.44
C SER A 4 11.96 6.81 -15.27
N GLY A 5 11.14 7.38 -16.16
CA GLY A 5 10.12 6.65 -16.90
C GLY A 5 9.19 5.88 -15.95
N ASP A 6 9.18 4.56 -16.10
CA ASP A 6 8.35 3.62 -15.36
C ASP A 6 9.10 2.87 -14.23
N ALA A 7 10.31 3.31 -13.87
CA ALA A 7 11.17 2.61 -12.90
C ALA A 7 11.84 3.54 -11.87
N LEU A 8 12.15 2.95 -10.71
CA LEU A 8 13.01 3.55 -9.69
C LEU A 8 14.48 3.24 -10.01
N GLY A 9 15.27 4.26 -10.31
CA GLY A 9 16.71 4.17 -10.52
C GLY A 9 17.50 4.29 -9.22
N VAL A 10 18.35 3.29 -8.93
CA VAL A 10 19.29 3.32 -7.81
C VAL A 10 20.74 3.35 -8.29
N TYR A 11 21.49 4.33 -7.81
CA TYR A 11 22.89 4.55 -8.15
C TYR A 11 23.80 4.07 -7.03
N PHE A 12 24.88 3.38 -7.39
CA PHE A 12 25.88 2.88 -6.46
C PHE A 12 27.19 3.63 -6.66
N ALA A 13 27.76 4.18 -5.58
CA ALA A 13 29.06 4.86 -5.62
C ALA A 13 30.23 3.88 -5.76
N HIS A 14 30.10 2.67 -5.23
CA HIS A 14 31.10 1.61 -5.32
C HIS A 14 30.44 0.32 -5.79
N GLN A 15 31.11 -0.38 -6.71
CA GLN A 15 30.66 -1.67 -7.21
C GLN A 15 31.81 -2.68 -7.15
N LYS A 16 31.49 -3.99 -7.18
CA LYS A 16 32.53 -5.03 -7.11
C LYS A 16 33.49 -4.99 -8.31
N ASN A 17 33.02 -4.53 -9.46
CA ASN A 17 33.79 -4.29 -10.68
C ASN A 17 34.24 -2.82 -10.85
N ASP A 18 33.97 -1.95 -9.88
CA ASP A 18 34.39 -0.55 -9.83
C ASP A 18 34.55 -0.11 -8.35
N GLN A 19 35.59 -0.63 -7.70
CA GLN A 19 35.84 -0.35 -6.29
C GLN A 19 36.26 1.11 -6.07
N GLU A 20 36.95 1.70 -7.05
CA GLU A 20 37.42 3.08 -7.02
C GLU A 20 36.32 4.10 -7.37
N GLY A 21 35.18 3.64 -7.91
CA GLY A 21 34.04 4.50 -8.25
C GLY A 21 34.33 5.43 -9.43
N ARG A 22 35.24 5.03 -10.33
CA ARG A 22 35.71 5.86 -11.46
C ARG A 22 34.82 5.73 -12.68
N ARG A 23 33.93 4.74 -12.74
CA ARG A 23 33.04 4.54 -13.89
C ARG A 23 31.81 5.44 -13.79
N PRO A 24 31.16 5.75 -14.93
CA PRO A 24 29.84 6.34 -14.94
C PRO A 24 28.90 5.57 -14.00
N ARG A 25 28.12 6.31 -13.21
CA ARG A 25 27.19 5.70 -12.25
C ARG A 25 25.96 5.24 -13.03
N ASP A 26 26.02 4.02 -13.54
CA ASP A 26 24.89 3.42 -14.22
C ASP A 26 23.77 3.09 -13.21
N PRO A 27 22.51 3.43 -13.51
CA PRO A 27 21.39 3.12 -12.63
C PRO A 27 21.09 1.62 -12.64
N ARG A 28 20.54 1.13 -11.53
CA ARG A 28 19.86 -0.16 -11.46
C ARG A 28 18.36 0.09 -11.38
N HIS A 29 17.64 -0.25 -12.43
CA HIS A 29 16.20 -0.01 -12.54
C HIS A 29 15.41 -1.02 -11.72
N ILE A 30 14.59 -0.54 -10.80
CA ILE A 30 13.70 -1.34 -9.95
C ILE A 30 12.27 -1.04 -10.37
N TYR A 31 11.51 -2.08 -10.73
CA TYR A 31 10.13 -1.95 -11.18
C TYR A 31 9.15 -2.31 -10.08
N THR A 32 7.99 -1.68 -10.11
CA THR A 32 6.81 -2.11 -9.37
C THR A 32 6.35 -3.49 -9.85
N ASN A 33 5.74 -4.26 -8.96
CA ASN A 33 5.04 -5.48 -9.33
C ASN A 33 3.58 -5.41 -8.83
N PRO A 34 2.71 -4.69 -9.55
CA PRO A 34 1.33 -4.52 -9.11
C PRO A 34 0.52 -5.84 -9.18
N LEU A 35 1.02 -6.84 -9.90
CA LEU A 35 0.38 -8.16 -10.02
C LEU A 35 0.63 -9.03 -8.78
N ARG A 36 1.76 -8.82 -8.10
CA ARG A 36 2.15 -9.58 -6.90
C ARG A 36 2.61 -8.64 -5.78
N PRO A 37 1.66 -8.08 -5.00
CA PRO A 37 1.96 -7.10 -3.96
C PRO A 37 2.96 -7.60 -2.91
N ALA A 38 2.91 -8.90 -2.58
CA ALA A 38 3.79 -9.55 -1.60
C ALA A 38 5.30 -9.41 -1.88
N ILE A 39 5.67 -9.25 -3.15
CA ILE A 39 7.07 -9.14 -3.59
C ILE A 39 7.39 -7.81 -4.29
N CYS A 40 6.43 -6.87 -4.31
CA CYS A 40 6.59 -5.59 -4.99
C CYS A 40 7.60 -4.70 -4.24
N PRO A 41 8.77 -4.37 -4.83
CA PRO A 41 9.81 -3.65 -4.11
C PRO A 41 9.42 -2.20 -3.78
N VAL A 42 8.62 -1.56 -4.64
CA VAL A 42 8.13 -0.19 -4.42
C VAL A 42 7.05 -0.15 -3.34
N LEU A 43 6.15 -1.15 -3.31
CA LEU A 43 5.18 -1.28 -2.21
C LEU A 43 5.90 -1.51 -0.88
N ALA A 44 6.90 -2.39 -0.85
CA ALA A 44 7.70 -2.65 0.35
C ALA A 44 8.41 -1.37 0.83
N LEU A 45 8.95 -0.56 -0.09
CA LEU A 45 9.55 0.73 0.22
C LEU A 45 8.51 1.72 0.77
N ALA A 46 7.33 1.78 0.15
CA ALA A 46 6.25 2.65 0.59
C ALA A 46 5.74 2.30 1.99
N ILE A 47 5.53 1.01 2.27
CA ILE A 47 5.17 0.54 3.63
C ILE A 47 6.26 0.91 4.63
N PHE A 48 7.53 0.76 4.26
CA PHE A 48 8.65 1.13 5.12
C PHE A 48 8.63 2.62 5.45
N TRP A 49 8.51 3.50 4.45
CA TRP A 49 8.44 4.95 4.67
C TRP A 49 7.19 5.39 5.43
N ALA A 50 6.04 4.77 5.19
CA ALA A 50 4.81 5.06 5.92
C ALA A 50 4.88 4.67 7.41
N THR A 51 5.77 3.74 7.78
CA THR A 51 5.93 3.25 9.15
C THR A 51 7.22 3.69 9.83
N SER A 52 8.10 4.39 9.10
CA SER A 52 9.41 4.84 9.56
C SER A 52 9.61 6.31 9.25
N PRO A 53 9.58 7.21 10.25
CA PRO A 53 9.74 8.63 9.99
C PRO A 53 11.15 8.93 9.48
N PHE A 54 11.25 9.89 8.56
CA PHE A 54 12.52 10.48 8.15
C PHE A 54 13.11 11.25 9.35
N ASP A 55 14.34 10.95 9.71
CA ASP A 55 15.01 11.52 10.88
C ASP A 55 15.89 12.74 10.53
N GLY A 56 15.70 13.30 9.33
CA GLY A 56 16.49 14.41 8.79
C GLY A 56 17.92 14.03 8.41
N SER A 57 18.30 12.74 8.50
CA SER A 57 19.60 12.27 8.00
C SER A 57 19.55 11.97 6.51
N ASP A 58 20.69 12.11 5.83
CA ASP A 58 20.85 11.74 4.41
C ASP A 58 20.81 10.22 4.16
N ARG A 59 20.50 9.40 5.18
CA ARG A 59 20.47 7.95 5.09
C ARG A 59 19.06 7.48 4.78
N LEU A 60 18.90 6.80 3.64
CA LEU A 60 17.64 6.13 3.28
C LEU A 60 17.17 5.13 4.34
N PHE A 61 18.10 4.44 5.00
CA PHE A 61 17.81 3.49 6.06
C PHE A 61 18.54 3.86 7.34
N PRO A 62 17.87 3.85 8.49
CA PRO A 62 18.48 4.27 9.74
C PRO A 62 19.46 3.21 10.25
N GLY A 63 20.48 3.65 10.98
CA GLY A 63 21.57 2.81 11.50
C GLY A 63 22.84 2.81 10.65
N SER A 64 23.89 2.16 11.15
CA SER A 64 25.24 2.19 10.56
C SER A 64 25.66 0.91 9.83
N ASN A 65 24.97 -0.23 10.05
CA ASN A 65 25.31 -1.50 9.42
C ASN A 65 24.05 -2.18 8.86
N GLN A 66 23.74 -1.89 7.60
CA GLN A 66 22.53 -2.38 6.93
C GLN A 66 22.65 -3.85 6.52
N TYR A 67 23.86 -4.33 6.22
CA TYR A 67 24.13 -5.73 5.90
C TYR A 67 23.78 -6.63 7.10
N GLU A 68 24.31 -6.29 8.28
CA GLU A 68 24.07 -7.07 9.49
C GLU A 68 22.59 -6.99 9.92
N ARG A 69 21.94 -5.84 9.71
CA ARG A 69 20.51 -5.69 9.95
C ARG A 69 19.71 -6.66 9.07
N PHE A 70 19.99 -6.67 7.77
CA PHE A 70 19.33 -7.57 6.83
C PHE A 70 19.57 -9.04 7.18
N ARG A 71 20.82 -9.42 7.48
CA ARG A 71 21.18 -10.78 7.92
C ARG A 71 20.34 -11.23 9.12
N LYS A 72 20.23 -10.40 10.16
CA LYS A 72 19.45 -10.73 11.36
C LYS A 72 17.95 -10.85 11.08
N CYS A 73 17.40 -9.94 10.30
CA CYS A 73 15.99 -10.02 9.89
C CYS A 73 15.70 -11.29 9.09
N LEU A 74 16.64 -11.70 8.22
CA LEU A 74 16.53 -12.93 7.44
C LEU A 74 16.59 -14.18 8.32
N GLN A 75 17.51 -14.23 9.29
CA GLN A 75 17.58 -15.34 10.25
C GLN A 75 16.29 -15.45 11.07
N GLN A 76 15.79 -14.32 11.58
CA GLN A 76 14.51 -14.28 12.30
C GLN A 76 13.31 -14.71 11.44
N LEU A 77 13.38 -14.51 10.12
CA LEU A 77 12.34 -14.97 9.21
C LEU A 77 12.36 -16.50 9.07
N PHE A 78 13.55 -17.10 8.94
CA PHE A 78 13.71 -18.55 8.85
C PHE A 78 13.30 -19.27 10.14
N ASP A 79 13.45 -18.62 11.29
CA ASP A 79 13.04 -19.18 12.58
C ASP A 79 11.51 -19.08 12.83
N ARG A 80 10.71 -18.52 11.91
CA ARG A 80 9.25 -18.53 12.04
C ARG A 80 8.70 -19.90 11.66
N ASP A 81 7.82 -20.46 12.49
CA ASP A 81 7.25 -21.81 12.31
C ASP A 81 6.75 -22.06 10.88
N CYS A 82 5.91 -21.18 10.34
CA CYS A 82 5.38 -21.32 8.99
C CYS A 82 6.44 -21.30 7.88
N VAL A 83 7.57 -20.62 8.09
CA VAL A 83 8.69 -20.59 7.14
C VAL A 83 9.56 -21.82 7.30
N ALA A 84 9.87 -22.21 8.55
CA ALA A 84 10.65 -23.40 8.86
C ALA A 84 9.96 -24.68 8.33
N GLU A 85 8.65 -24.79 8.51
CA GLU A 85 7.84 -25.88 7.95
C GLU A 85 7.90 -25.91 6.41
N GLU A 86 7.81 -24.75 5.75
CA GLU A 86 7.89 -24.68 4.29
C GLU A 86 9.29 -25.01 3.76
N LEU A 87 10.35 -24.59 4.47
CA LEU A 87 11.73 -24.98 4.16
C LEU A 87 11.91 -26.49 4.29
N HIS A 88 11.41 -27.08 5.39
CA HIS A 88 11.43 -28.53 5.60
C HIS A 88 10.66 -29.28 4.52
N ARG A 89 9.45 -28.81 4.16
CA ARG A 89 8.62 -29.38 3.08
C ARG A 89 9.33 -29.39 1.73
N ARG A 90 10.17 -28.39 1.47
CA ARG A 90 10.97 -28.27 0.24
C ARG A 90 12.32 -28.99 0.31
N GLY A 91 12.66 -29.59 1.45
CA GLY A 91 13.96 -30.22 1.66
C GLY A 91 15.13 -29.24 1.62
N VAL A 92 14.90 -27.98 2.02
CA VAL A 92 15.93 -26.92 2.04
C VAL A 92 16.36 -26.69 3.48
N ASP A 93 17.65 -26.87 3.77
CA ASP A 93 18.19 -26.50 5.08
C ASP A 93 18.31 -24.97 5.18
N ARG A 94 17.92 -24.41 6.33
CA ARG A 94 18.05 -22.97 6.59
C ARG A 94 19.50 -22.48 6.45
N ASP A 95 20.47 -23.34 6.76
CA ASP A 95 21.89 -22.97 6.77
C ASP A 95 22.47 -22.89 5.35
N GLU A 96 21.76 -23.42 4.35
CA GLU A 96 22.07 -23.24 2.92
C GLU A 96 21.62 -21.87 2.39
N LEU A 97 20.74 -21.18 3.12
CA LEU A 97 20.20 -19.89 2.73
C LEU A 97 20.91 -18.76 3.48
N GLY A 98 21.41 -17.78 2.72
CA GLY A 98 22.07 -16.62 3.28
C GLY A 98 21.84 -15.35 2.48
N THR A 99 22.48 -14.28 2.92
CA THR A 99 22.41 -12.97 2.23
C THR A 99 22.92 -13.05 0.79
N HIS A 100 23.86 -13.96 0.51
CA HIS A 100 24.34 -14.22 -0.84
C HIS A 100 23.33 -14.94 -1.73
N SER A 101 22.42 -15.74 -1.16
CA SER A 101 21.41 -16.48 -1.91
C SER A 101 20.46 -15.53 -2.66
N MET A 102 20.15 -14.36 -2.09
CA MET A 102 19.34 -13.33 -2.77
C MET A 102 20.02 -12.81 -4.04
N ARG A 103 21.32 -12.47 -3.97
CA ARG A 103 22.05 -11.92 -5.11
C ARG A 103 22.36 -12.99 -6.16
N LYS A 104 22.86 -14.16 -5.73
CA LYS A 104 23.21 -15.26 -6.64
C LYS A 104 21.96 -15.87 -7.26
N GLY A 105 20.93 -16.11 -6.45
CA GLY A 105 19.64 -16.62 -6.91
C GLY A 105 18.97 -15.69 -7.91
N ALA A 106 18.99 -14.37 -7.70
CA ALA A 106 18.48 -13.42 -8.68
C ALA A 106 19.24 -13.48 -10.02
N VAL A 107 20.56 -13.64 -9.98
CA VAL A 107 21.37 -13.82 -11.20
C VAL A 107 21.00 -15.12 -11.94
N THR A 108 20.92 -16.25 -11.22
CA THR A 108 20.52 -17.54 -11.80
C THR A 108 19.10 -17.48 -12.36
N TYR A 109 18.17 -16.86 -11.63
CA TYR A 109 16.79 -16.68 -12.08
C TYR A 109 16.74 -15.86 -13.38
N CYS A 110 17.42 -14.71 -13.43
CA CYS A 110 17.46 -13.92 -14.65
C CYS A 110 18.11 -14.65 -15.81
N ALA A 111 19.19 -15.38 -15.59
CA ALA A 111 19.93 -16.03 -16.66
C ALA A 111 19.30 -17.35 -17.13
N SER A 112 18.44 -17.99 -16.34
CA SER A 112 18.06 -19.39 -16.58
C SER A 112 16.64 -19.78 -16.19
N ALA A 113 15.80 -18.87 -15.65
CA ALA A 113 14.40 -19.21 -15.33
C ALA A 113 13.48 -19.26 -16.56
N SER A 114 13.91 -18.69 -17.69
CA SER A 114 13.18 -18.70 -18.96
C SER A 114 14.16 -18.70 -20.12
N THR A 115 13.75 -19.27 -21.26
CA THR A 115 14.49 -19.18 -22.53
C THR A 115 14.44 -17.78 -23.13
N ALA A 116 13.53 -16.92 -22.64
CA ALA A 116 13.42 -15.51 -23.00
C ALA A 116 14.14 -14.58 -21.99
N CYS A 117 15.23 -15.07 -21.38
CA CYS A 117 15.99 -14.34 -20.38
C CYS A 117 16.69 -13.08 -20.92
N PRO A 118 16.98 -12.08 -20.07
CA PRO A 118 17.93 -11.02 -20.40
C PRO A 118 19.31 -11.56 -20.79
N SER A 119 20.07 -10.78 -21.54
CA SER A 119 21.43 -11.18 -21.93
C SER A 119 22.31 -11.41 -20.71
N SER A 120 23.16 -12.43 -20.77
CA SER A 120 24.12 -12.74 -19.69
C SER A 120 24.99 -11.53 -19.37
N THR A 121 25.40 -10.77 -20.38
CA THR A 121 26.11 -9.49 -20.24
C THR A 121 25.37 -8.51 -19.33
N ALA A 122 24.08 -8.23 -19.59
CA ALA A 122 23.29 -7.32 -18.76
C ALA A 122 23.15 -7.84 -17.31
N VAL A 123 22.94 -9.14 -17.14
CA VAL A 123 22.84 -9.78 -15.83
C VAL A 123 24.16 -9.62 -15.04
N HIS A 124 25.31 -9.91 -15.66
CA HIS A 124 26.62 -9.80 -15.03
C HIS A 124 26.97 -8.35 -14.70
N LEU A 125 26.69 -7.40 -15.60
CA LEU A 125 26.93 -5.98 -15.37
C LEU A 125 26.08 -5.45 -14.22
N ARG A 126 24.78 -5.74 -14.18
CA ARG A 126 23.89 -5.38 -13.06
C ARG A 126 24.32 -6.04 -11.75
N ALA A 127 24.79 -7.28 -11.83
CA ALA A 127 25.36 -7.98 -10.69
C ALA A 127 26.70 -7.37 -10.23
N GLY A 128 27.30 -6.45 -10.98
CA GLY A 128 28.61 -5.85 -10.69
C GLY A 128 29.74 -6.87 -10.78
N TRP A 129 29.63 -7.86 -11.67
CA TRP A 129 30.69 -8.84 -11.92
C TRP A 129 31.58 -8.39 -13.07
N SER A 130 32.83 -8.84 -13.05
CA SER A 130 33.75 -8.67 -14.18
C SER A 130 33.35 -9.66 -15.27
N LEU A 131 33.26 -9.22 -16.52
CA LEU A 131 33.02 -10.11 -17.67
C LEU A 131 34.31 -10.86 -18.06
N GLY A 132 35.47 -10.31 -17.70
CA GLY A 132 36.78 -10.89 -17.97
C GLY A 132 37.33 -10.58 -19.36
N GLY A 133 38.66 -10.53 -19.46
CA GLY A 133 39.41 -10.39 -20.70
C GLY A 133 38.86 -9.32 -21.65
N VAL A 134 38.71 -9.72 -22.91
CA VAL A 134 38.26 -8.89 -24.03
C VAL A 134 36.82 -8.37 -23.83
N GLN A 135 35.94 -9.12 -23.16
CA GLN A 135 34.54 -8.73 -22.99
C GLN A 135 34.39 -7.45 -22.16
N ASN A 136 35.24 -7.24 -21.15
CA ASN A 136 35.22 -6.00 -20.35
C ASN A 136 35.52 -4.73 -21.16
N THR A 137 36.24 -4.87 -22.28
CA THR A 137 36.60 -3.75 -23.14
C THR A 137 35.40 -3.31 -23.98
N TYR A 138 34.69 -4.27 -24.58
CA TYR A 138 33.68 -4.04 -25.62
C TYR A 138 32.24 -4.08 -25.12
N LEU A 139 31.95 -4.83 -24.07
CA LEU A 139 30.59 -5.00 -23.55
C LEU A 139 30.36 -4.07 -22.37
N ARG A 140 29.59 -3.01 -22.62
CA ARG A 140 29.29 -1.95 -21.65
C ARG A 140 27.83 -2.02 -21.20
N TYR A 141 27.56 -1.29 -20.14
CA TYR A 141 26.20 -1.08 -19.66
C TYR A 141 25.38 -0.42 -20.77
N GLU A 142 24.16 -0.92 -20.96
CA GLU A 142 23.14 -0.30 -21.79
C GLU A 142 21.80 -0.41 -21.06
N SER A 143 21.02 0.67 -21.09
CA SER A 143 19.83 0.84 -20.26
C SER A 143 18.79 -0.24 -20.52
N ALA A 144 18.50 -0.55 -21.78
CA ALA A 144 17.51 -1.56 -22.15
C ALA A 144 17.80 -2.95 -21.55
N GLY A 145 19.08 -3.33 -21.47
CA GLY A 145 19.50 -4.59 -20.86
C GLY A 145 19.24 -4.60 -19.36
N ASP A 146 19.65 -3.55 -18.64
CA ASP A 146 19.39 -3.44 -17.20
C ASP A 146 17.91 -3.34 -16.87
N MET A 147 17.14 -2.61 -17.67
CA MET A 147 15.69 -2.49 -17.55
C MET A 147 14.99 -3.86 -17.69
N HIS A 148 15.39 -4.68 -18.66
CA HIS A 148 14.88 -6.05 -18.82
C HIS A 148 15.23 -6.94 -17.62
N VAL A 149 16.48 -6.87 -17.13
CA VAL A 149 16.87 -7.57 -15.89
C VAL A 149 16.06 -7.05 -14.71
N GLY A 150 15.84 -5.74 -14.62
CA GLY A 150 15.07 -5.06 -13.57
C GLY A 150 13.65 -5.58 -13.46
N ARG A 151 12.92 -5.64 -14.58
CA ARG A 151 11.57 -6.20 -14.63
C ARG A 151 11.55 -7.67 -14.17
N THR A 152 12.53 -8.44 -14.62
CA THR A 152 12.68 -9.86 -14.27
C THR A 152 12.90 -10.06 -12.78
N VAL A 153 13.85 -9.33 -12.16
CA VAL A 153 14.11 -9.45 -10.71
C VAL A 153 13.03 -8.82 -9.84
N SER A 154 12.23 -7.91 -10.38
CA SER A 154 11.00 -7.42 -9.73
C SER A 154 9.87 -8.47 -9.75
N GLY A 155 10.07 -9.61 -10.41
CA GLY A 155 9.13 -10.73 -10.44
C GLY A 155 7.95 -10.51 -11.40
N LEU A 156 8.09 -9.64 -12.40
CA LEU A 156 7.11 -9.52 -13.47
C LEU A 156 7.14 -10.79 -14.35
N PRO A 157 5.97 -11.25 -14.85
CA PRO A 157 5.86 -12.55 -15.53
C PRO A 157 6.48 -12.48 -16.94
N PRO A 158 7.65 -13.12 -17.18
CA PRO A 158 8.39 -12.96 -18.43
C PRO A 158 7.70 -13.61 -19.63
N ASP A 159 6.73 -14.48 -19.40
CA ASP A 159 5.95 -15.27 -20.36
C ASP A 159 4.57 -14.67 -20.67
N SER A 160 4.28 -13.47 -20.17
CA SER A 160 2.98 -12.82 -20.31
C SER A 160 3.11 -11.42 -20.93
N HIS A 161 2.05 -10.95 -21.62
CA HIS A 161 1.94 -9.54 -22.04
C HIS A 161 1.96 -8.59 -20.83
N GLU A 162 1.64 -9.11 -19.64
CA GLU A 162 1.71 -8.37 -18.37
C GLU A 162 3.14 -8.13 -17.90
N PHE A 163 4.16 -8.67 -18.57
CA PHE A 163 5.55 -8.24 -18.35
C PHE A 163 5.73 -6.74 -18.54
N ALA A 164 4.90 -6.13 -19.40
CA ALA A 164 4.90 -4.71 -19.74
C ALA A 164 3.90 -3.89 -18.92
N VAL A 165 3.46 -4.35 -17.73
CA VAL A 165 2.66 -3.49 -16.85
C VAL A 165 3.45 -2.27 -16.41
N LEU A 166 2.71 -1.19 -16.17
CA LEU A 166 3.21 0.06 -15.62
C LEU A 166 3.02 0.10 -14.09
N PRO A 167 3.80 0.95 -13.39
CA PRO A 167 3.51 1.27 -12.00
C PRO A 167 2.12 1.88 -11.84
N PRO A 168 1.43 1.63 -10.72
CA PRO A 168 0.35 2.50 -10.28
C PRO A 168 0.88 3.93 -10.20
N HIS A 169 0.17 4.87 -10.83
CA HIS A 169 0.58 6.26 -10.90
C HIS A 169 -0.62 7.19 -11.04
N PHE A 170 -0.39 8.47 -10.74
CA PHE A 170 -1.31 9.55 -11.04
C PHE A 170 -0.90 10.21 -12.36
N GLU A 171 -1.88 10.70 -13.13
CA GLU A 171 -1.59 11.43 -14.38
C GLU A 171 -0.85 12.73 -14.06
N GLU A 172 -1.41 13.52 -13.15
CA GLU A 172 -0.91 14.80 -12.69
C GLU A 172 -0.85 14.82 -11.16
N ARG A 173 0.08 15.63 -10.62
CA ARG A 173 0.21 15.85 -9.18
C ARG A 173 -0.50 17.15 -8.81
N ASP A 174 -1.67 17.02 -8.21
CA ASP A 174 -2.44 18.14 -7.67
C ASP A 174 -2.22 18.32 -6.16
N GLU A 175 -2.80 19.38 -5.58
CA GLU A 175 -2.71 19.67 -4.14
C GLU A 175 -3.21 18.52 -3.26
N THR A 176 -4.19 17.72 -3.73
CA THR A 176 -4.68 16.57 -2.97
C THR A 176 -3.60 15.50 -2.84
N ILE A 177 -2.88 15.23 -3.93
CA ILE A 177 -1.79 14.26 -3.96
C ILE A 177 -0.60 14.77 -3.15
N GLU A 178 -0.25 16.05 -3.24
CA GLU A 178 0.82 16.65 -2.43
C GLU A 178 0.53 16.52 -0.93
N ASN A 179 -0.68 16.90 -0.51
CA ASN A 179 -1.11 16.75 0.88
C ASN A 179 -1.12 15.27 1.32
N ALA A 180 -1.53 14.36 0.44
CA ALA A 180 -1.53 12.93 0.73
C ALA A 180 -0.12 12.34 0.88
N ILE A 181 0.86 12.81 0.09
CA ILE A 181 2.27 12.43 0.22
C ILE A 181 2.79 12.86 1.60
N ASP A 182 2.52 14.09 2.01
CA ASP A 182 2.96 14.62 3.31
C ASP A 182 2.31 13.86 4.49
N CYS A 183 1.05 13.47 4.35
CA CYS A 183 0.33 12.66 5.33
C CYS A 183 0.87 11.23 5.42
N ALA A 184 1.17 10.61 4.27
CA ALA A 184 1.64 9.23 4.19
C ALA A 184 3.10 9.10 4.59
N PHE A 185 3.93 10.10 4.30
CA PHE A 185 5.37 10.07 4.50
C PHE A 185 5.90 11.33 5.22
N PRO A 186 5.58 11.52 6.52
CA PRO A 186 5.97 12.72 7.24
C PRO A 186 7.49 12.95 7.26
N GLY A 187 7.90 14.16 6.89
CA GLY A 187 9.31 14.58 6.87
C GLY A 187 10.10 14.11 5.64
N MET A 188 9.41 13.66 4.59
CA MET A 188 10.06 13.28 3.32
C MET A 188 10.87 14.47 2.74
N PRO A 189 12.15 14.27 2.39
CA PRO A 189 12.93 15.27 1.68
C PRO A 189 12.33 15.62 0.31
N ALA A 190 12.37 16.90 -0.07
CA ALA A 190 11.79 17.39 -1.33
C ALA A 190 12.32 16.69 -2.60
N ASN A 191 13.58 16.25 -2.58
CA ASN A 191 14.18 15.50 -3.68
C ASN A 191 13.65 14.06 -3.82
N LEU A 192 12.93 13.54 -2.81
CA LEU A 192 12.27 12.23 -2.85
C LEU A 192 10.77 12.34 -3.16
N THR A 193 10.18 13.53 -3.18
CA THR A 193 8.73 13.73 -3.37
C THR A 193 8.21 13.04 -4.63
N TYR A 194 8.95 13.10 -5.74
CA TYR A 194 8.55 12.43 -6.98
C TYR A 194 8.53 10.89 -6.86
N ILE A 195 9.43 10.31 -6.05
CA ILE A 195 9.40 8.87 -5.74
C ILE A 195 8.27 8.58 -4.75
N GLY A 196 8.02 9.51 -3.81
CA GLY A 196 6.91 9.48 -2.87
C GLY A 196 5.54 9.38 -3.56
N GLU A 197 5.37 10.05 -4.69
CA GLU A 197 4.16 9.97 -5.52
C GLU A 197 3.86 8.53 -5.97
N PHE A 198 4.85 7.82 -6.53
CA PHE A 198 4.69 6.42 -6.92
C PHE A 198 4.55 5.47 -5.72
N CYS A 199 5.18 5.80 -4.59
CA CYS A 199 5.00 5.06 -3.34
C CYS A 199 3.56 5.21 -2.81
N LEU A 200 3.01 6.43 -2.84
CA LEU A 200 1.63 6.71 -2.48
C LEU A 200 0.67 5.96 -3.42
N ALA A 201 0.87 6.08 -4.73
CA ALA A 201 0.06 5.38 -5.72
C ALA A 201 0.08 3.86 -5.50
N SER A 202 1.23 3.30 -5.15
CA SER A 202 1.36 1.88 -4.80
C SER A 202 0.60 1.50 -3.53
N LEU A 203 0.62 2.33 -2.47
CA LEU A 203 -0.17 2.10 -1.25
C LEU A 203 -1.68 2.13 -1.54
N VAL A 204 -2.14 3.11 -2.31
CA VAL A 204 -3.55 3.30 -2.66
C VAL A 204 -4.05 2.13 -3.53
N TYR A 205 -3.31 1.80 -4.60
CA TYR A 205 -3.66 0.69 -5.50
C TYR A 205 -3.72 -0.67 -4.77
N HIS A 206 -2.85 -0.89 -3.79
CA HIS A 206 -2.78 -2.13 -3.04
C HIS A 206 -3.61 -2.13 -1.76
N GLU A 207 -4.44 -1.11 -1.50
CA GLU A 207 -5.21 -1.03 -0.25
C GLU A 207 -6.03 -2.29 0.07
N PRO A 208 -6.75 -2.91 -0.89
CA PRO A 208 -7.52 -4.11 -0.61
C PRO A 208 -6.64 -5.28 -0.15
N TYR A 209 -5.48 -5.44 -0.81
CA TYR A 209 -4.49 -6.45 -0.44
C TYR A 209 -3.91 -6.18 0.95
N LEU A 210 -3.58 -4.92 1.26
CA LEU A 210 -3.00 -4.54 2.55
C LEU A 210 -3.98 -4.82 3.69
N ARG A 211 -5.25 -4.42 3.57
CA ARG A 211 -6.26 -4.68 4.61
C ARG A 211 -6.53 -6.16 4.84
N LEU A 212 -6.41 -6.98 3.79
CA LEU A 212 -6.60 -8.43 3.88
C LEU A 212 -5.41 -9.14 4.53
N ASN A 213 -4.18 -8.72 4.22
CA ASN A 213 -2.96 -9.49 4.57
C ASN A 213 -2.15 -8.90 5.73
N ILE A 214 -2.38 -7.65 6.12
CA ILE A 214 -1.67 -6.99 7.21
C ILE A 214 -2.59 -6.88 8.43
N PRO A 215 -2.14 -7.23 9.65
CA PRO A 215 -2.95 -7.09 10.86
C PRO A 215 -3.51 -5.67 11.03
N LYS A 216 -4.78 -5.54 11.42
CA LYS A 216 -5.45 -4.23 11.65
C LYS A 216 -4.76 -3.36 12.72
N CYS A 217 -3.94 -3.95 13.58
CA CYS A 217 -3.14 -3.26 14.59
C CYS A 217 -1.81 -2.71 14.05
N HIS A 218 -1.43 -3.03 12.83
CA HIS A 218 -0.15 -2.65 12.25
C HIS A 218 -0.01 -1.13 12.08
N PRO A 219 1.18 -0.55 12.36
CA PRO A 219 1.41 0.90 12.25
C PRO A 219 1.11 1.51 10.88
N LEU A 220 1.16 0.72 9.82
CA LEU A 220 0.81 1.15 8.45
C LEU A 220 -0.59 1.76 8.36
N PHE A 221 -1.54 1.31 9.20
CA PHE A 221 -2.90 1.82 9.18
C PHE A 221 -3.10 3.03 10.10
N GLU A 222 -2.07 3.52 10.79
CA GLU A 222 -2.15 4.70 11.66
C GLU A 222 -2.19 6.05 10.91
N PRO A 223 -1.47 6.26 9.79
CA PRO A 223 -1.50 7.51 9.03
C PRO A 223 -2.89 7.88 8.50
N PRO A 224 -3.17 9.19 8.29
CA PRO A 224 -4.45 9.69 7.79
C PRO A 224 -4.96 9.01 6.51
N LEU A 225 -4.03 8.63 5.63
CA LEU A 225 -4.32 7.92 4.37
C LEU A 225 -5.25 6.72 4.56
N PHE A 226 -5.07 5.93 5.62
CA PHE A 226 -5.88 4.74 5.88
C PHE A 226 -7.03 4.95 6.88
N GLN A 227 -7.09 6.14 7.50
CA GLN A 227 -8.11 6.52 8.49
C GLN A 227 -9.30 7.26 7.87
N HIS A 228 -9.12 7.90 6.71
CA HIS A 228 -10.16 8.68 6.03
C HIS A 228 -10.60 8.01 4.71
N PRO A 229 -11.76 7.34 4.68
CA PRO A 229 -12.26 6.63 3.50
C PRO A 229 -12.51 7.52 2.27
N THR A 230 -12.84 8.79 2.49
CA THR A 230 -13.07 9.78 1.42
C THR A 230 -11.77 10.09 0.69
N LEU A 231 -10.71 10.45 1.42
CA LEU A 231 -9.39 10.72 0.85
C LEU A 231 -8.88 9.51 0.04
N LEU A 232 -9.04 8.30 0.57
CA LEU A 232 -8.61 7.10 -0.14
C LEU A 232 -9.44 6.86 -1.42
N SER A 233 -10.76 7.03 -1.36
CA SER A 233 -11.65 6.91 -2.52
C SER A 233 -11.31 7.94 -3.60
N ASP A 234 -11.03 9.19 -3.20
CA ASP A 234 -10.65 10.27 -4.11
C ASP A 234 -9.31 9.95 -4.79
N LEU A 235 -8.33 9.44 -4.04
CA LEU A 235 -7.05 9.01 -4.60
C LEU A 235 -7.20 7.79 -5.52
N LEU A 236 -8.04 6.82 -5.16
CA LEU A 236 -8.35 5.66 -6.01
C LEU A 236 -8.95 6.08 -7.35
N ALA A 237 -9.86 7.06 -7.34
CA ALA A 237 -10.48 7.58 -8.57
C ALA A 237 -9.48 8.29 -9.49
N LYS A 238 -8.39 8.84 -8.93
CA LYS A 238 -7.31 9.52 -9.68
C LYS A 238 -6.23 8.57 -10.19
N LEU A 239 -6.22 7.30 -9.77
CA LEU A 239 -5.21 6.34 -10.20
C LEU A 239 -5.41 5.92 -11.65
N ARG A 240 -4.31 5.92 -12.40
CA ARG A 240 -4.25 5.30 -13.72
C ARG A 240 -4.15 3.78 -13.61
N GLY A 241 -4.78 3.10 -14.57
CA GLY A 241 -4.71 1.65 -14.67
C GLY A 241 -3.28 1.18 -14.99
N ILE A 242 -2.82 0.10 -14.36
CA ILE A 242 -1.48 -0.49 -14.59
C ILE A 242 -1.27 -1.04 -16.02
N LYS A 243 -2.34 -1.10 -16.82
CA LYS A 243 -2.36 -1.52 -18.23
C LYS A 243 -2.66 -0.35 -19.18
N ASP A 244 -2.93 0.83 -18.64
CA ASP A 244 -3.17 2.04 -19.44
C ASP A 244 -1.84 2.48 -20.08
N ARG A 245 -1.83 2.57 -21.41
CA ARG A 245 -0.66 2.98 -22.20
C ARG A 245 -0.85 4.32 -22.90
N THR A 246 -1.93 5.03 -22.56
CA THR A 246 -2.30 6.30 -23.20
C THR A 246 -1.74 7.52 -22.47
N GLY A 247 -1.26 7.34 -21.24
CA GLY A 247 -0.68 8.40 -20.41
C GLY A 247 0.80 8.66 -20.68
N ARG A 248 1.39 9.45 -19.78
CA ARG A 248 2.80 9.89 -19.85
C ARG A 248 3.85 8.78 -19.76
N LEU A 249 3.49 7.59 -19.26
CA LEU A 249 4.44 6.51 -19.00
C LEU A 249 4.43 5.43 -20.09
N HIS A 250 5.61 4.97 -20.47
CA HIS A 250 5.82 3.90 -21.43
C HIS A 250 6.65 2.77 -20.79
N ALA A 251 6.28 1.53 -21.09
CA ALA A 251 6.94 0.37 -20.52
C ALA A 251 8.36 0.19 -21.11
N THR A 252 9.40 0.31 -20.29
CA THR A 252 10.81 0.19 -20.71
C THR A 252 11.39 -1.20 -20.46
N GLY A 253 12.45 -1.60 -21.17
CA GLY A 253 13.07 -2.93 -20.98
C GLY A 253 12.16 -4.11 -21.33
N VAL A 254 11.21 -3.90 -22.24
CA VAL A 254 10.23 -4.91 -22.66
C VAL A 254 10.72 -5.60 -23.93
N PRO A 255 10.90 -6.94 -23.92
CA PRO A 255 11.24 -7.69 -25.11
C PRO A 255 10.14 -7.63 -26.20
N PRO A 256 10.49 -7.74 -27.50
CA PRO A 256 9.53 -7.65 -28.60
C PRO A 256 8.38 -8.66 -28.52
N TYR A 257 8.65 -9.88 -28.03
CA TYR A 257 7.64 -10.93 -27.94
C TYR A 257 6.49 -10.56 -26.97
N VAL A 258 6.75 -9.73 -25.94
CA VAL A 258 5.71 -9.27 -25.00
C VAL A 258 4.69 -8.39 -25.72
N ALA A 259 5.13 -7.58 -26.68
CA ALA A 259 4.23 -6.80 -27.53
C ALA A 259 3.39 -7.70 -28.44
N ILE A 260 3.97 -8.79 -28.96
CA ILE A 260 3.24 -9.81 -29.74
C ILE A 260 2.17 -10.48 -28.88
N LEU A 261 2.52 -10.93 -27.67
CA LEU A 261 1.57 -11.51 -26.71
C LEU A 261 0.42 -10.53 -26.40
N GLY A 262 0.74 -9.23 -26.26
CA GLY A 262 -0.28 -8.19 -26.07
C GLY A 262 -1.25 -8.07 -27.24
N LYS A 263 -0.74 -8.13 -28.48
CA LYS A 263 -1.59 -8.13 -29.69
C LYS A 263 -2.43 -9.41 -29.81
N MET A 264 -1.85 -10.57 -29.51
CA MET A 264 -2.58 -11.85 -29.51
C MET A 264 -3.72 -11.83 -28.49
N LYS A 265 -3.48 -11.27 -27.31
CA LYS A 265 -4.54 -11.05 -26.32
C LYS A 265 -5.62 -10.11 -26.84
N GLY A 266 -5.27 -8.98 -27.44
CA GLY A 266 -6.25 -8.05 -28.01
C GLY A 266 -7.11 -8.70 -29.10
N LEU A 267 -6.50 -9.55 -29.95
CA LEU A 267 -7.22 -10.33 -30.96
C LEU A 267 -8.21 -11.31 -30.31
N LEU A 268 -7.79 -12.01 -29.26
CA LEU A 268 -8.65 -12.92 -28.52
C LEU A 268 -9.86 -12.18 -27.91
N GLU A 269 -9.62 -11.04 -27.25
CA GLU A 269 -10.69 -10.21 -26.66
C GLU A 269 -11.67 -9.71 -27.70
N ALA A 270 -11.18 -9.19 -28.84
CA ALA A 270 -12.03 -8.75 -29.95
C ALA A 270 -12.86 -9.90 -30.55
N THR A 271 -12.28 -11.10 -30.62
CA THR A 271 -12.98 -12.29 -31.10
C THR A 271 -14.11 -12.69 -30.14
N LEU A 272 -13.85 -12.68 -28.83
CA LEU A 272 -14.87 -12.97 -27.81
C LEU A 272 -16.02 -11.95 -27.86
N GLN A 273 -15.72 -10.66 -27.95
CA GLN A 273 -16.73 -9.61 -28.12
C GLN A 273 -17.57 -9.83 -29.38
N THR A 274 -16.93 -10.21 -30.49
CA THR A 274 -17.64 -10.52 -31.74
C THR A 274 -18.61 -11.70 -31.55
N VAL A 275 -18.21 -12.75 -30.83
CA VAL A 275 -19.09 -13.89 -30.51
C VAL A 275 -20.27 -13.46 -29.65
N GLU A 276 -20.06 -12.60 -28.64
CA GLU A 276 -21.14 -12.04 -27.82
C GLU A 276 -22.12 -11.20 -28.65
N HIS A 277 -21.61 -10.34 -29.54
CA HIS A 277 -22.43 -9.56 -30.46
C HIS A 277 -23.24 -10.45 -31.41
N ILE A 278 -22.65 -11.53 -31.93
CA ILE A 278 -23.36 -12.52 -32.76
C ILE A 278 -24.47 -13.20 -31.94
N GLY A 279 -24.19 -13.56 -30.68
CA GLY A 279 -25.19 -14.13 -29.77
C GLY A 279 -26.36 -13.18 -29.51
N ALA A 280 -26.07 -11.91 -29.24
CA ALA A 280 -27.08 -10.87 -29.03
C ALA A 280 -27.89 -10.60 -30.30
N ALA A 281 -27.23 -10.49 -31.45
CA ALA A 281 -27.89 -10.31 -32.74
C ALA A 281 -28.83 -11.50 -33.05
N ARG A 282 -28.36 -12.74 -32.85
CA ARG A 282 -29.19 -13.94 -33.01
C ARG A 282 -30.43 -13.89 -32.11
N ALA A 283 -30.27 -13.52 -30.84
CA ALA A 283 -31.40 -13.41 -29.92
C ALA A 283 -32.40 -12.32 -30.36
N SER A 284 -31.91 -11.16 -30.82
CA SER A 284 -32.75 -10.08 -31.37
C SER A 284 -33.50 -10.55 -32.61
N THR A 285 -32.82 -11.17 -33.57
CA THR A 285 -33.44 -11.67 -34.80
C THR A 285 -34.52 -12.70 -34.53
N VAL A 286 -34.30 -13.65 -33.61
CA VAL A 286 -35.34 -14.61 -33.23
C VAL A 286 -36.55 -13.91 -32.61
N LYS A 287 -36.32 -12.94 -31.72
CA LYS A 287 -37.39 -12.15 -31.10
C LYS A 287 -38.18 -11.34 -32.14
N GLU A 288 -37.50 -10.72 -33.10
CA GLU A 288 -38.12 -9.97 -34.19
C GLU A 288 -38.95 -10.88 -35.11
N ILE A 289 -38.43 -12.06 -35.46
CA ILE A 289 -39.18 -13.06 -36.23
C ILE A 289 -40.43 -13.52 -35.45
N MET A 290 -40.30 -13.84 -34.16
CA MET A 290 -41.44 -14.25 -33.33
C MET A 290 -42.51 -13.15 -33.25
N SER A 291 -42.10 -11.90 -32.99
CA SER A 291 -43.00 -10.75 -32.99
C SER A 291 -43.73 -10.59 -34.33
N GLU A 292 -43.05 -10.78 -35.46
CA GLU A 292 -43.67 -10.62 -36.77
C GLU A 292 -44.63 -11.77 -37.09
N LEU A 293 -44.32 -13.00 -36.66
CA LEU A 293 -45.23 -14.15 -36.76
C LEU A 293 -46.48 -13.95 -35.91
N GLU A 294 -46.35 -13.44 -34.69
CA GLU A 294 -47.49 -13.14 -33.82
C GLU A 294 -48.39 -12.05 -34.40
N LYS A 295 -47.82 -10.95 -34.94
CA LYS A 295 -48.59 -9.92 -35.66
C LYS A 295 -49.40 -10.50 -36.81
N ARG A 296 -48.81 -11.38 -37.61
CA ARG A 296 -49.50 -12.06 -38.72
C ARG A 296 -50.62 -12.98 -38.23
N ALA A 297 -50.40 -13.73 -37.16
CA ALA A 297 -51.42 -14.61 -36.57
C ALA A 297 -52.62 -13.84 -36.01
N ILE A 298 -52.40 -12.67 -35.40
CA ILE A 298 -53.47 -11.75 -34.98
C ILE A 298 -54.27 -11.27 -36.21
N GLY A 299 -53.60 -10.85 -37.29
CA GLY A 299 -54.24 -10.42 -38.54
C GLY A 299 -55.08 -11.52 -39.22
N ALA A 300 -54.73 -12.79 -39.00
CA ALA A 300 -55.47 -13.95 -39.48
C ALA A 300 -56.59 -14.43 -38.54
N GLY A 301 -56.86 -13.72 -37.44
CA GLY A 301 -57.91 -14.08 -36.47
C GLY A 301 -57.59 -15.31 -35.61
N THR A 302 -56.31 -15.72 -35.54
CA THR A 302 -55.87 -16.86 -34.72
C THR A 302 -55.49 -16.37 -33.32
N VAL A 303 -55.92 -17.08 -32.26
CA VAL A 303 -55.61 -16.71 -30.86
C VAL A 303 -54.11 -16.89 -30.61
N THR A 304 -53.38 -15.79 -30.36
CA THR A 304 -51.95 -15.80 -30.01
C THR A 304 -51.73 -15.73 -28.50
N PHE A 305 -50.53 -16.11 -28.05
CA PHE A 305 -50.16 -16.04 -26.63
C PHE A 305 -50.19 -14.60 -26.12
N GLU A 306 -49.59 -13.63 -26.82
CA GLU A 306 -49.68 -12.20 -26.45
C GLU A 306 -51.12 -11.69 -26.45
N GLY A 307 -51.95 -12.10 -27.40
CA GLY A 307 -53.36 -11.72 -27.45
C GLY A 307 -54.13 -12.22 -26.22
N LEU A 308 -53.84 -13.44 -25.78
CA LEU A 308 -54.44 -14.04 -24.58
C LEU A 308 -53.89 -13.40 -23.29
N ASP A 309 -52.58 -13.15 -23.20
CA ASP A 309 -51.94 -12.49 -22.06
C ASP A 309 -52.44 -11.05 -21.89
N LEU A 310 -52.57 -10.30 -22.99
CA LEU A 310 -53.13 -8.95 -22.98
C LEU A 310 -54.62 -8.95 -22.59
N ALA A 311 -55.39 -9.94 -23.07
CA ALA A 311 -56.78 -10.11 -22.68
C ALA A 311 -56.92 -10.44 -21.18
N LEU A 312 -56.07 -11.33 -20.66
CA LEU A 312 -56.02 -11.68 -19.25
C LEU A 312 -55.60 -10.48 -18.38
N LYS A 313 -54.55 -9.74 -18.77
CA LYS A 313 -54.13 -8.52 -18.08
C LYS A 313 -55.24 -7.47 -18.06
N ARG A 314 -55.92 -7.24 -19.18
CA ARG A 314 -57.09 -6.34 -19.24
C ARG A 314 -58.22 -6.81 -18.33
N CYS A 315 -58.52 -8.10 -18.29
CA CYS A 315 -59.51 -8.65 -17.37
C CYS A 315 -59.09 -8.43 -15.90
N LEU A 316 -57.82 -8.65 -15.56
CA LEU A 316 -57.30 -8.46 -14.20
C LEU A 316 -57.27 -6.98 -13.77
N ASP A 317 -56.95 -6.07 -14.69
CA ASP A 317 -57.06 -4.62 -14.49
C ASP A 317 -58.52 -4.21 -14.26
N THR A 318 -59.45 -4.73 -15.05
CA THR A 318 -60.89 -4.43 -14.93
C THR A 318 -61.44 -4.86 -13.57
N VAL A 319 -60.85 -5.89 -12.94
CA VAL A 319 -61.23 -6.39 -11.62
C VAL A 319 -60.45 -5.70 -10.48
N GLY A 320 -59.55 -4.75 -10.80
CA GLY A 320 -58.81 -3.94 -9.81
C GLY A 320 -57.69 -4.68 -9.07
N VAL A 321 -57.28 -5.87 -9.56
CA VAL A 321 -56.27 -6.71 -8.91
C VAL A 321 -54.88 -6.09 -9.00
N MET A 322 -54.58 -5.39 -10.09
CA MET A 322 -53.26 -4.76 -10.32
C MET A 322 -53.00 -3.57 -9.40
N ASP A 323 -54.04 -2.83 -8.99
CA ASP A 323 -53.95 -1.77 -7.99
C ASP A 323 -53.61 -2.29 -6.59
N LEU A 324 -54.05 -3.52 -6.26
CA LEU A 324 -53.74 -4.18 -4.99
C LEU A 324 -52.26 -4.61 -4.94
N VAL A 325 -51.73 -5.13 -6.05
CA VAL A 325 -50.32 -5.54 -6.17
C VAL A 325 -49.38 -4.34 -6.08
N ASN A 326 -49.73 -3.20 -6.70
CA ASN A 326 -48.95 -1.97 -6.61
C ASN A 326 -48.89 -1.40 -5.18
N LYS A 327 -49.99 -1.50 -4.42
CA LYS A 327 -50.02 -1.10 -3.00
C LYS A 327 -49.20 -2.02 -2.09
N LEU A 328 -49.05 -3.29 -2.45
CA LEU A 328 -48.24 -4.27 -1.70
C LEU A 328 -46.73 -4.13 -2.00
N ASN A 329 -46.35 -3.63 -3.17
CA ASN A 329 -44.94 -3.48 -3.59
C ASN A 329 -44.29 -2.14 -3.19
N THR A 330 -45.05 -1.18 -2.68
CA THR A 330 -44.50 0.07 -2.11
C THR A 330 -43.98 -0.16 -0.69
N THR A 331 -42.71 -0.54 -0.57
CA THR A 331 -41.94 -0.51 0.70
C THR A 331 -41.67 0.95 1.11
N PRO A 332 -41.68 1.33 2.40
CA PRO A 332 -41.46 2.72 2.81
C PRO A 332 -40.03 3.16 2.49
N VAL A 333 -39.92 4.33 1.87
CA VAL A 333 -38.68 5.07 1.63
C VAL A 333 -37.97 5.29 2.97
N GLN A 334 -36.79 4.68 3.14
CA GLN A 334 -35.86 5.06 4.20
C GLN A 334 -35.40 6.49 3.94
N THR A 335 -35.83 7.40 4.81
CA THR A 335 -35.29 8.76 4.89
C THR A 335 -33.81 8.68 5.26
N THR A 336 -32.94 8.96 4.29
CA THR A 336 -31.52 9.17 4.52
C THR A 336 -31.35 10.44 5.36
N CYS A 337 -30.97 10.29 6.63
CA CYS A 337 -30.55 11.42 7.45
C CYS A 337 -29.23 11.97 6.90
N GLN A 338 -29.27 13.20 6.37
CA GLN A 338 -28.09 14.02 6.15
C GLN A 338 -27.49 14.36 7.52
N LEU A 339 -26.23 13.99 7.75
CA LEU A 339 -25.49 14.40 8.94
C LEU A 339 -24.87 15.77 8.68
N VAL A 340 -25.32 16.75 9.47
CA VAL A 340 -24.83 18.12 9.51
C VAL A 340 -23.48 18.14 10.25
N GLU A 341 -22.52 18.87 9.71
CA GLU A 341 -21.20 19.12 10.32
C GLU A 341 -21.35 19.83 11.68
N GLY A 342 -20.74 19.27 12.73
CA GLY A 342 -20.60 19.98 14.02
C GLY A 342 -20.69 19.14 15.30
N GLU A 343 -20.83 17.82 15.25
CA GLU A 343 -20.93 17.02 16.48
C GLU A 343 -19.58 16.83 17.17
N THR A 344 -19.53 17.15 18.46
CA THR A 344 -18.53 16.67 19.41
C THR A 344 -18.34 15.15 19.26
N PRO A 345 -17.09 14.63 19.26
CA PRO A 345 -16.85 13.21 19.02
C PRO A 345 -17.65 12.36 20.01
N VAL A 346 -18.57 11.55 19.50
CA VAL A 346 -19.34 10.57 20.28
C VAL A 346 -18.33 9.65 20.98
N ILE A 347 -18.22 9.78 22.29
CA ILE A 347 -17.29 8.97 23.10
C ILE A 347 -17.90 7.57 23.18
N PRO A 348 -17.27 6.54 22.59
CA PRO A 348 -17.79 5.19 22.65
C PRO A 348 -17.76 4.69 24.10
N SER A 349 -18.89 4.16 24.59
CA SER A 349 -19.04 3.59 25.92
C SER A 349 -19.13 2.06 25.84
N PHE A 350 -18.25 1.39 26.58
CA PHE A 350 -18.17 -0.06 26.70
C PHE A 350 -18.50 -0.46 28.14
N PHE A 351 -19.30 -1.49 28.35
CA PHE A 351 -19.66 -1.93 29.71
C PHE A 351 -18.83 -3.13 30.13
N TRP A 352 -17.89 -2.94 31.05
CA TRP A 352 -17.12 -4.02 31.68
C TRP A 352 -16.61 -3.60 33.07
N GLY A 353 -16.41 -4.58 33.96
CA GLY A 353 -16.05 -4.30 35.36
C GLY A 353 -17.13 -3.53 36.13
N GLY A 354 -18.41 -3.74 35.77
CA GLY A 354 -19.57 -3.14 36.44
C GLY A 354 -19.79 -1.64 36.21
N ARG A 355 -19.08 -1.02 35.25
CA ARG A 355 -19.20 0.41 34.91
C ARG A 355 -19.06 0.63 33.41
N PHE A 356 -19.52 1.78 32.93
CA PHE A 356 -19.22 2.26 31.58
C PHE A 356 -17.77 2.76 31.50
N ARG A 357 -17.07 2.32 30.45
CA ARG A 357 -15.65 2.53 30.16
C ARG A 357 -15.49 3.12 28.77
N ARG A 358 -14.39 3.80 28.51
CA ARG A 358 -14.13 4.50 27.23
C ARG A 358 -13.43 3.64 26.18
N VAL A 359 -13.02 2.43 26.55
CA VAL A 359 -12.33 1.46 25.70
C VAL A 359 -12.86 0.04 25.98
N PRO A 360 -12.76 -0.90 25.02
CA PRO A 360 -13.16 -2.30 25.24
C PRO A 360 -12.25 -3.02 26.25
N GLN A 361 -12.72 -4.12 26.83
CA GLN A 361 -11.96 -4.91 27.82
C GLN A 361 -10.64 -5.47 27.26
N GLU A 362 -10.60 -5.77 25.96
CA GLU A 362 -9.43 -6.28 25.24
C GLU A 362 -8.41 -5.16 24.88
N PHE A 363 -8.67 -3.91 25.28
CA PHE A 363 -7.87 -2.77 24.86
C PHE A 363 -6.41 -2.90 25.31
N GLN A 364 -5.50 -2.71 24.35
CA GLN A 364 -4.07 -2.61 24.58
C GLN A 364 -3.55 -1.26 24.11
N LEU A 365 -2.63 -0.69 24.90
CA LEU A 365 -1.92 0.51 24.50
C LEU A 365 -1.01 0.20 23.30
N PRO A 366 -1.03 1.02 22.24
CA PRO A 366 -0.30 0.78 21.01
C PRO A 366 1.21 0.79 21.27
N ASP A 367 1.96 -0.12 20.62
CA ASP A 367 3.42 -0.09 20.65
C ASP A 367 3.94 0.66 19.41
N CYS A 368 3.92 1.99 19.50
CA CYS A 368 4.22 2.88 18.38
C CYS A 368 5.33 3.90 18.72
N SER A 369 5.71 4.70 17.72
CA SER A 369 6.64 5.82 17.91
C SER A 369 6.02 6.93 18.77
N VAL A 370 6.84 7.82 19.33
CA VAL A 370 6.33 8.98 20.09
C VAL A 370 5.52 9.92 19.20
N ALA A 371 5.84 10.02 17.90
CA ALA A 371 5.12 10.84 16.93
C ALA A 371 3.68 10.34 16.79
N THR A 372 3.53 9.05 16.52
CA THR A 372 2.22 8.41 16.41
C THR A 372 1.46 8.49 17.73
N LEU A 373 2.15 8.28 18.86
CA LEU A 373 1.53 8.36 20.17
C LEU A 373 0.98 9.77 20.46
N LEU A 374 1.62 10.84 19.99
CA LEU A 374 1.12 12.21 20.15
C LEU A 374 -0.17 12.44 19.36
N VAL A 375 -0.24 11.91 18.13
CA VAL A 375 -1.47 11.94 17.33
C VAL A 375 -2.60 11.21 18.06
N MET A 376 -2.34 10.00 18.59
CA MET A 376 -3.34 9.26 19.35
C MET A 376 -3.70 9.93 20.69
N TRP A 377 -2.76 10.63 21.32
CA TRP A 377 -2.98 11.40 22.55
C TRP A 377 -3.96 12.55 22.34
N ARG A 378 -3.87 13.26 21.20
CA ARG A 378 -4.71 14.42 20.88
C ARG A 378 -6.01 14.06 20.16
N CYS A 379 -5.94 13.16 19.17
CA CYS A 379 -7.02 12.92 18.21
C CYS A 379 -7.68 11.53 18.36
N GLY A 380 -7.08 10.59 19.09
CA GLY A 380 -7.60 9.23 19.21
C GLY A 380 -7.43 8.40 17.92
N ASN A 381 -8.29 7.40 17.73
CA ASN A 381 -8.35 6.56 16.53
C ASN A 381 -9.82 6.23 16.20
N ALA A 382 -10.36 6.86 15.15
CA ALA A 382 -11.75 6.69 14.74
C ALA A 382 -12.04 5.26 14.27
N THR A 383 -11.14 4.65 13.49
CA THR A 383 -11.30 3.28 12.96
C THR A 383 -11.45 2.25 14.08
N LYS A 384 -10.66 2.40 15.15
CA LYS A 384 -10.68 1.50 16.31
C LYS A 384 -11.69 1.94 17.38
N LYS A 385 -12.44 3.03 17.15
CA LYS A 385 -13.34 3.66 18.13
C LYS A 385 -12.62 3.93 19.47
N ILE A 386 -11.41 4.47 19.41
CA ILE A 386 -10.61 4.82 20.59
C ILE A 386 -10.63 6.36 20.72
N PRO A 387 -11.08 6.93 21.85
CA PRO A 387 -11.02 8.38 22.06
C PRO A 387 -9.57 8.84 22.27
N PRO A 388 -9.29 10.15 22.22
CA PRO A 388 -7.98 10.70 22.56
C PRO A 388 -7.45 10.13 23.88
N LEU A 389 -6.21 9.58 23.87
CA LEU A 389 -5.68 8.85 25.03
C LEU A 389 -5.61 9.69 26.31
N ARG A 390 -5.54 11.02 26.19
CA ARG A 390 -5.60 11.96 27.32
C ARG A 390 -6.90 11.89 28.14
N MET A 391 -7.98 11.41 27.51
CA MET A 391 -9.29 11.24 28.13
C MET A 391 -9.40 9.93 28.92
N LEU A 392 -8.49 8.96 28.74
CA LEU A 392 -8.57 7.69 29.44
C LEU A 392 -8.08 7.81 30.88
N ASP A 393 -8.79 7.21 31.83
CA ASP A 393 -8.35 7.13 33.22
C ASP A 393 -7.74 5.77 33.56
N GLY A 394 -7.23 5.60 34.79
CA GLY A 394 -6.68 4.31 35.21
C GLY A 394 -7.75 3.21 35.32
N LEU A 395 -9.01 3.58 35.52
CA LEU A 395 -10.10 2.62 35.65
C LEU A 395 -10.57 2.11 34.29
N ASP A 396 -10.27 2.83 33.20
CA ASP A 396 -10.44 2.41 31.81
C ASP A 396 -9.42 1.34 31.37
N MET A 397 -8.42 1.00 32.19
CA MET A 397 -7.40 0.01 31.85
C MET A 397 -7.73 -1.38 32.39
N PRO A 398 -7.60 -2.45 31.58
CA PRO A 398 -8.05 -3.80 31.97
C PRO A 398 -7.22 -4.44 33.08
N ASN A 399 -5.99 -3.96 33.32
CA ASN A 399 -5.12 -4.49 34.36
C ASN A 399 -4.15 -3.43 34.93
N ARG A 400 -3.58 -3.71 36.11
CA ARG A 400 -2.65 -2.82 36.83
C ARG A 400 -1.39 -2.48 36.03
N ASN A 401 -0.94 -3.37 35.14
CA ASN A 401 0.21 -3.08 34.26
C ASN A 401 -0.16 -1.99 33.25
N MET A 402 -1.32 -2.09 32.60
CA MET A 402 -1.81 -1.08 31.67
C MET A 402 -2.08 0.26 32.35
N GLN A 403 -2.54 0.26 33.61
CA GLN A 403 -2.62 1.49 34.43
C GLN A 403 -1.26 2.17 34.56
N LYS A 404 -0.22 1.40 34.93
CA LYS A 404 1.15 1.90 35.02
C LYS A 404 1.66 2.43 33.67
N ARG A 405 1.33 1.75 32.58
CA ARG A 405 1.68 2.16 31.22
C ARG A 405 0.97 3.45 30.79
N LEU A 406 -0.28 3.64 31.16
CA LEU A 406 -0.99 4.90 30.93
C LEU A 406 -0.34 6.05 31.73
N SER A 407 0.11 5.79 32.96
CA SER A 407 0.90 6.76 33.73
C SER A 407 2.25 7.08 33.07
N ASP A 408 2.93 6.09 32.48
CA ASP A 408 4.15 6.30 31.68
C ASP A 408 3.90 7.22 30.48
N ILE A 409 2.78 7.00 29.76
CA ILE A 409 2.37 7.85 28.63
C ILE A 409 2.05 9.27 29.11
N ARG A 410 1.29 9.42 30.20
CA ARG A 410 0.98 10.74 30.79
C ARG A 410 2.25 11.51 31.12
N TYR A 411 3.22 10.86 31.77
CA TYR A 411 4.51 11.47 32.08
C TYR A 411 5.24 11.96 30.82
N LEU A 412 5.34 11.11 29.79
CA LEU A 412 5.96 11.48 28.51
C LEU A 412 5.26 12.66 27.85
N MET A 413 3.93 12.60 27.78
CA MET A 413 3.13 13.61 27.10
C MET A 413 3.19 14.93 27.84
N SER A 414 3.12 14.96 29.17
CA SER A 414 3.28 16.20 29.94
C SER A 414 4.60 16.93 29.64
N SER A 415 5.71 16.20 29.44
CA SER A 415 6.97 16.82 29.01
C SER A 415 6.90 17.40 27.60
N VAL A 416 6.24 16.72 26.66
CA VAL A 416 6.03 17.20 25.30
C VAL A 416 5.10 18.43 25.28
N GLU A 417 4.02 18.42 26.07
CA GLU A 417 3.09 19.57 26.17
C GLU A 417 3.77 20.81 26.76
N ALA A 418 4.61 20.62 27.78
CA ALA A 418 5.34 21.70 28.43
C ALA A 418 6.29 22.39 27.45
N GLU A 419 7.05 21.62 26.67
CA GLU A 419 7.92 22.21 25.65
C GLU A 419 7.13 22.88 24.54
N ALA A 420 6.12 22.20 24.01
CA ALA A 420 5.31 22.75 22.92
C ALA A 420 4.68 24.10 23.30
N ARG A 421 4.28 24.27 24.57
CA ARG A 421 3.86 25.56 25.12
C ARG A 421 5.02 26.56 25.24
N ARG A 422 6.21 26.13 25.68
CA ARG A 422 7.43 26.97 25.76
C ARG A 422 7.83 27.56 24.41
N ILE A 423 7.73 26.77 23.33
CA ILE A 423 8.06 27.20 21.96
C ILE A 423 6.89 27.90 21.25
N GLY A 424 5.74 28.10 21.92
CA GLY A 424 4.57 28.75 21.34
C GLY A 424 3.84 27.95 20.25
N MET A 425 4.16 26.67 20.08
CA MET A 425 3.58 25.79 19.05
C MET A 425 2.54 24.81 19.62
N TRP A 426 1.92 25.15 20.75
CA TRP A 426 0.82 24.38 21.31
C TRP A 426 -0.50 24.78 20.63
N PRO A 427 -1.06 23.95 19.74
CA PRO A 427 -2.16 24.37 18.88
C PRO A 427 -3.50 24.30 19.61
N ALA A 428 -4.38 25.28 19.36
CA ALA A 428 -5.72 25.36 19.95
C ALA A 428 -6.70 24.30 19.39
N ARG A 429 -6.52 23.89 18.12
CA ARG A 429 -7.39 22.93 17.44
C ARG A 429 -6.88 21.49 17.59
N GLN A 430 -7.79 20.53 17.55
CA GLN A 430 -7.50 19.09 17.68
C GLN A 430 -7.42 18.43 16.30
N ASN A 431 -6.51 18.91 15.43
CA ASN A 431 -6.29 18.29 14.13
C ASN A 431 -4.96 17.51 14.08
N VAL A 432 -4.88 16.58 13.14
CA VAL A 432 -3.73 15.66 13.00
C VAL A 432 -2.50 16.39 12.47
N GLU A 433 -2.69 17.32 11.51
CA GLU A 433 -1.61 18.10 10.92
C GLU A 433 -0.86 18.94 11.96
N GLU A 434 -1.57 19.64 12.84
CA GLU A 434 -0.92 20.42 13.89
C GLU A 434 -0.25 19.49 14.90
N ALA A 435 -0.80 18.30 15.19
CA ALA A 435 -0.14 17.34 16.09
C ALA A 435 1.20 16.84 15.51
N VAL A 436 1.28 16.55 14.21
CA VAL A 436 2.52 16.16 13.54
C VAL A 436 3.51 17.34 13.50
N LYS A 437 3.04 18.56 13.18
CA LYS A 437 3.86 19.79 13.20
C LYS A 437 4.43 20.08 14.59
N THR A 438 3.63 19.97 15.65
CA THR A 438 4.07 20.13 17.04
C THR A 438 5.13 19.09 17.40
N PHE A 439 4.97 17.82 16.97
CA PHE A 439 5.98 16.79 17.24
C PHE A 439 7.32 17.11 16.59
N SER A 440 7.32 17.49 15.30
CA SER A 440 8.54 17.84 14.56
C SER A 440 9.27 19.03 15.19
N ALA A 441 8.54 19.99 15.76
CA ALA A 441 9.12 21.12 16.48
C ALA A 441 9.67 20.75 17.87
N CYS A 442 9.08 19.77 18.55
CA CYS A 442 9.50 19.31 19.88
C CYS A 442 10.56 18.19 19.84
N VAL A 443 11.17 17.89 18.69
CA VAL A 443 12.17 16.80 18.55
C VAL A 443 13.38 17.00 19.47
N SER A 444 13.70 18.24 19.83
CA SER A 444 14.77 18.65 20.75
C SER A 444 14.56 18.25 22.22
N VAL A 445 13.33 17.87 22.64
CA VAL A 445 12.95 17.55 24.04
C VAL A 445 13.58 16.25 24.55
N ARG A 446 14.25 15.50 23.69
CA ARG A 446 14.74 14.17 24.04
C ARG A 446 15.99 14.29 24.90
N ALA A 447 15.83 14.15 26.21
CA ALA A 447 16.86 13.63 27.12
C ALA A 447 17.15 12.13 26.84
N VAL A 448 17.20 11.74 25.56
CA VAL A 448 17.53 10.41 25.09
C VAL A 448 18.90 10.54 24.43
N PRO A 449 19.97 10.03 25.06
CA PRO A 449 21.32 10.13 24.51
C PRO A 449 21.36 9.62 23.08
N HIS A 450 22.06 10.33 22.20
CA HIS A 450 22.23 9.90 20.80
C HIS A 450 22.96 8.55 20.69
N LEU A 451 23.63 8.10 21.76
CA LEU A 451 24.37 6.85 21.83
C LEU A 451 23.75 5.87 22.85
N THR A 452 23.90 4.58 22.56
CA THR A 452 23.69 3.51 23.54
C THR A 452 24.89 3.41 24.49
N ALA A 453 24.74 2.69 25.61
CA ALA A 453 25.85 2.41 26.52
C ALA A 453 27.05 1.70 25.85
N LYS A 454 26.87 1.13 24.65
CA LYS A 454 27.92 0.52 23.83
C LYS A 454 28.38 1.44 22.67
N ASN A 455 28.23 2.77 22.80
CA ASN A 455 28.58 3.78 21.79
C ASN A 455 27.94 3.60 20.39
N ARG A 456 26.80 2.92 20.29
CA ARG A 456 26.04 2.81 19.03
C ARG A 456 25.02 3.93 18.90
N LYS A 457 24.93 4.59 17.74
CA LYS A 457 23.90 5.61 17.44
C LYS A 457 22.48 5.06 17.61
N ARG A 458 21.63 5.80 18.33
CA ARG A 458 20.21 5.48 18.53
C ARG A 458 19.36 6.06 17.41
N ARG A 459 18.38 5.29 16.95
CA ARG A 459 17.39 5.69 15.95
C ARG A 459 16.23 6.39 16.64
N GLN A 460 16.42 7.64 17.05
CA GLN A 460 15.49 8.36 17.93
C GLN A 460 14.05 8.37 17.39
N GLY A 461 13.83 8.69 16.10
CA GLY A 461 12.50 8.69 15.48
C GLY A 461 11.73 7.35 15.53
N GLN A 462 12.45 6.23 15.63
CA GLN A 462 11.88 4.87 15.64
C GLN A 462 11.84 4.21 17.02
N LEU A 463 12.21 4.94 18.08
CA LEU A 463 12.11 4.38 19.43
C LEU A 463 10.64 4.26 19.83
N SER A 464 10.24 3.06 20.25
CA SER A 464 8.97 2.86 20.96
C SER A 464 8.92 3.80 22.16
N TRP A 465 7.76 4.40 22.39
CA TRP A 465 7.54 5.31 23.51
C TRP A 465 7.92 4.68 24.86
N LYS A 466 7.76 3.36 25.04
CA LYS A 466 8.16 2.63 26.25
C LYS A 466 9.66 2.77 26.52
N THR A 467 10.46 2.70 25.44
CA THR A 467 11.91 2.85 25.50
C THR A 467 12.29 4.29 25.83
N VAL A 468 11.57 5.27 25.28
CA VAL A 468 11.80 6.69 25.56
C VAL A 468 11.53 7.02 27.03
N VAL A 469 10.39 6.58 27.58
CA VAL A 469 10.06 6.78 29.01
C VAL A 469 11.11 6.14 29.92
N ALA A 470 11.54 4.91 29.62
CA ALA A 470 12.55 4.23 30.41
C ALA A 470 13.90 4.99 30.42
N LEU A 471 14.24 5.66 29.32
CA LEU A 471 15.46 6.49 29.23
C LEU A 471 15.30 7.81 29.98
N MET A 472 14.16 8.49 29.85
CA MET A 472 13.88 9.74 30.60
C MET A 472 13.93 9.52 32.11
N ARG A 473 13.32 8.43 32.61
CA ARG A 473 13.34 8.09 34.04
C ARG A 473 14.71 7.67 34.57
N ARG A 474 15.61 7.20 33.69
CA ARG A 474 17.00 6.89 34.06
C ARG A 474 17.89 8.13 34.14
N HIS A 475 17.53 9.21 33.45
CA HIS A 475 18.25 10.49 33.49
C HIS A 475 17.83 11.40 34.65
N GLN A 476 16.68 11.13 35.28
CA GLN A 476 16.21 11.85 36.48
C GLN A 476 16.64 11.20 37.81
N LYS A 477 17.26 10.01 37.76
CA LYS A 477 17.96 9.39 38.89
C LYS A 477 19.44 9.67 38.73
#